data_AF-A0A9Q1BDY9-F1
#
_entry.id   AF-A0A9Q1BDY9-F1
#
_cell.length_a   1.000
_cell.length_b   1.000
_cell.length_c   1.000
_cell.angle_alpha   90.00
_cell.angle_beta   90.00
_cell.angle_gamma   90.00
#
_symmetry.space_group_name_H-M   'P 1'
#
loop_
_entity.id
_entity.type
_entity.pdbx_description
1 polymer ?
#
loop_
_entity_poly.entity_id
_entity_poly.type
_entity_poly.pdbx_seq_one_letter_code
_entity_poly.pdbx_strand_id
1 'polypeptide(L)'
;MMRLFCGFSPNCSFASRWTLKQAKNHLKRYTVVGLTDEFEATLQVLERLFPDMLKDATKNYRETGIGSDKYQTINRHEPLESTKKILKEQMSLEYEFYNFVLDKFHRLKKKLGVS
;
A
#
# COMPACT_ATOMS: atom_id res chain seq x y z
N MET A 1 -8.02 4.99 0.48
CA MET A 1 -7.07 4.51 1.51
C MET A 1 -6.56 5.66 2.39
N MET A 2 -6.32 6.84 1.82
CA MET A 2 -5.87 8.05 2.51
C MET A 2 -6.64 8.33 3.83
N ARG A 3 -7.96 8.17 3.83
CA ARG A 3 -8.79 8.40 5.04
C ARG A 3 -8.43 7.46 6.21
N LEU A 4 -8.09 6.20 5.94
CA LEU A 4 -7.67 5.25 6.97
C LEU A 4 -6.38 5.68 7.66
N PHE A 5 -5.40 6.16 6.89
CA PHE A 5 -4.15 6.70 7.43
C PHE A 5 -4.34 8.07 8.10
N CYS A 6 -5.36 8.84 7.73
CA CYS A 6 -5.73 10.06 8.44
C CYS A 6 -6.24 9.75 9.86
N GLY A 7 -7.04 8.68 10.03
CA GLY A 7 -7.55 8.24 11.33
C GLY A 7 -9.02 8.62 11.57
N PHE A 8 -9.42 8.70 12.84
CA PHE A 8 -10.83 8.82 13.25
C PHE A 8 -11.31 10.27 13.50
N SER A 9 -10.51 11.28 13.14
CA SER A 9 -10.96 12.68 13.25
C SER A 9 -12.16 12.92 12.32
N PRO A 10 -13.16 13.73 12.72
CA PRO A 10 -14.28 14.11 11.83
C PRO A 10 -13.82 14.70 10.49
N ASN A 11 -12.68 15.40 10.48
CA ASN A 11 -12.09 15.97 9.26
C ASN A 11 -11.55 14.89 8.30
N CYS A 12 -11.30 13.67 8.76
CA CYS A 12 -10.87 12.55 7.92
C CYS A 12 -12.03 11.89 7.16
N SER A 13 -13.29 12.24 7.46
CA SER A 13 -14.48 11.65 6.84
C SER A 13 -14.58 11.92 5.34
N PHE A 14 -14.03 13.05 4.87
CA PHE A 14 -14.07 13.45 3.47
C PHE A 14 -12.66 13.62 2.89
N ALA A 15 -12.53 13.41 1.58
CA ALA A 15 -11.29 13.64 0.87
C ALA A 15 -11.05 15.15 0.71
N SER A 16 -10.01 15.66 1.38
CA SER A 16 -9.62 17.06 1.31
C SER A 16 -8.10 17.19 1.32
N ARG A 17 -7.59 18.38 0.95
CA ARG A 17 -6.15 18.67 1.07
C ARG A 17 -5.65 18.56 2.51
N TRP A 18 -6.50 18.87 3.49
CA TRP A 18 -6.18 18.67 4.90
C TRP A 18 -6.04 17.18 5.23
N THR A 19 -6.99 16.36 4.80
CA THR A 19 -6.99 14.89 4.98
C THR A 19 -5.72 14.27 4.41
N LEU A 20 -5.33 14.69 3.20
CA LEU A 20 -4.10 14.24 2.55
C LEU A 20 -2.85 14.60 3.35
N LYS A 21 -2.76 15.84 3.83
CA LYS A 21 -1.63 16.31 4.65
C LYS A 21 -1.52 15.52 5.95
N GLN A 22 -2.63 15.28 6.63
CA GLN A 22 -2.64 14.50 7.87
C GLN A 22 -2.29 13.03 7.63
N ALA A 23 -2.86 12.41 6.60
CA ALA A 23 -2.53 11.04 6.23
C ALA A 23 -1.02 10.89 5.93
N LYS A 24 -0.43 11.80 5.13
CA LYS A 24 1.02 11.82 4.86
C LYS A 24 1.84 12.02 6.14
N ASN A 25 1.37 12.85 7.08
CA ASN A 25 2.04 13.08 8.35
C ASN A 25 2.01 11.84 9.26
N HIS A 26 0.85 11.20 9.42
CA HIS A 26 0.72 9.97 10.20
C HIS A 26 1.53 8.83 9.60
N LEU A 27 1.57 8.71 8.26
CA LEU A 27 2.35 7.70 7.57
C LEU A 27 3.85 7.75 7.89
N LYS A 28 4.38 8.91 8.32
CA LYS A 28 5.77 9.02 8.79
C LYS A 28 6.05 8.17 10.03
N ARG A 29 5.04 7.90 10.86
CA ARG A 29 5.14 7.10 12.09
C ARG A 29 5.09 5.59 11.84
N TYR A 30 4.68 5.16 10.64
CA TYR A 30 4.69 3.76 10.25
C TYR A 30 6.11 3.37 9.83
N THR A 31 6.62 2.28 10.42
CA THR A 31 7.92 1.70 10.08
C THR A 31 7.93 1.21 8.64
N VAL A 32 6.90 0.46 8.25
CA VAL A 32 6.70 -0.05 6.89
C VAL A 32 5.24 0.15 6.48
N VAL A 33 5.03 0.61 5.26
CA VAL A 33 3.75 0.50 4.53
C VAL A 33 4.10 -0.13 3.20
N GLY A 34 3.64 -1.35 2.97
CA GLY A 34 3.91 -2.12 1.75
C GLY A 34 2.89 -1.87 0.64
N LEU A 35 3.08 -2.58 -0.47
CA LEU A 35 2.22 -2.50 -1.65
C LEU A 35 1.70 -3.89 -2.00
N THR A 36 0.43 -3.97 -2.36
CA THR A 36 -0.20 -5.25 -2.74
C THR A 36 0.38 -5.79 -4.05
N ASP A 37 0.66 -4.91 -5.03
CA ASP A 37 1.25 -5.32 -6.31
C ASP A 37 2.72 -5.77 -6.19
N GLU A 38 3.40 -5.39 -5.09
CA GLU A 38 4.77 -5.79 -4.75
C GLU A 38 4.81 -6.52 -3.39
N PHE A 39 3.85 -7.43 -3.17
CA PHE A 39 3.68 -8.08 -1.87
C PHE A 39 4.91 -8.90 -1.44
N GLU A 40 5.55 -9.62 -2.37
CA GLU A 40 6.76 -10.37 -2.06
C GLU A 40 7.90 -9.45 -1.58
N ALA A 41 8.10 -8.31 -2.24
CA ALA A 41 9.08 -7.31 -1.79
C ALA A 41 8.69 -6.69 -0.44
N THR A 42 7.39 -6.56 -0.16
CA THR A 42 6.90 -6.14 1.16
C THR A 42 7.31 -7.14 2.24
N LEU A 43 7.18 -8.44 1.98
CA LEU A 43 7.63 -9.48 2.91
C LEU A 43 9.14 -9.45 3.12
N GLN A 44 9.93 -9.27 2.05
CA GLN A 44 11.39 -9.17 2.15
C GLN A 44 11.83 -7.97 3.00
N VAL A 45 11.19 -6.80 2.82
CA VAL A 45 11.44 -5.62 3.65
C VAL A 45 11.11 -5.91 5.12
N LEU A 46 9.98 -6.55 5.40
CA LEU A 46 9.56 -6.89 6.75
C LEU A 46 10.50 -7.90 7.41
N GLU A 47 10.92 -8.94 6.70
CA GLU A 47 11.86 -9.96 7.17
C GLU A 47 13.23 -9.35 7.49
N ARG A 48 13.71 -8.38 6.70
CA ARG A 48 14.95 -7.65 6.97
C ARG A 48 14.88 -6.75 8.21
N LEU A 49 13.71 -6.16 8.48
CA LEU A 49 13.52 -5.24 9.60
C LEU A 49 13.17 -5.96 10.91
N PHE A 50 12.52 -7.11 10.84
CA PHE A 50 12.02 -7.86 12.00
C PHE A 50 12.34 -9.36 11.88
N PRO A 51 13.62 -9.74 11.77
CA PRO A 51 14.02 -11.13 11.53
C PRO A 51 13.54 -12.08 12.64
N ASP A 52 13.51 -11.65 13.90
CA ASP A 52 13.10 -12.51 15.02
C ASP A 52 11.63 -12.94 14.93
N MET A 53 10.78 -12.12 14.30
CA MET A 53 9.34 -12.39 14.15
C MET A 53 8.97 -12.97 12.78
N LEU A 54 9.74 -12.64 11.74
CA LEU A 54 9.34 -12.84 10.33
C LEU A 54 10.39 -13.60 9.51
N LYS A 55 11.31 -14.30 10.17
CA LYS A 55 12.27 -15.19 9.51
C LYS A 55 11.55 -16.17 8.56
N ASP A 56 12.10 -16.33 7.37
CA ASP A 56 11.63 -17.23 6.32
C ASP A 56 10.22 -16.88 5.78
N ALA A 57 9.66 -15.71 6.11
CA ALA A 57 8.32 -15.31 5.65
C ALA A 57 8.24 -15.24 4.12
N THR A 58 9.24 -14.67 3.44
CA THR A 58 9.27 -14.64 1.97
C THR A 58 9.37 -16.05 1.38
N LYS A 59 10.18 -16.93 1.98
CA LYS A 59 10.31 -18.32 1.55
C LYS A 59 8.97 -19.06 1.65
N ASN A 60 8.32 -18.96 2.82
CA ASN A 60 7.03 -19.61 3.07
C ASN A 60 5.94 -19.10 2.11
N TYR A 61 5.93 -17.81 1.79
CA TYR A 61 4.99 -17.24 0.81
C TYR A 61 5.16 -17.86 -0.58
N ARG A 62 6.42 -17.99 -1.06
CA ARG A 62 6.72 -18.61 -2.36
C ARG A 62 6.35 -20.09 -2.42
N GLU A 63 6.62 -20.84 -1.34
CA GLU A 63 6.40 -22.29 -1.30
C GLU A 63 4.93 -22.66 -1.16
N THR A 64 4.16 -21.88 -0.40
CA THR A 64 2.77 -22.22 -0.09
C THR A 64 1.75 -21.63 -1.07
N GLY A 65 2.13 -20.61 -1.85
CA GLY A 65 1.20 -19.87 -2.69
C GLY A 65 0.04 -19.23 -1.92
N ILE A 66 0.16 -19.11 -0.58
CA ILE A 66 -0.91 -18.59 0.29
C ILE A 66 -1.20 -17.14 -0.13
N GLY A 67 -2.32 -16.95 -0.81
CA GLY A 67 -2.85 -15.63 -1.13
C GLY A 67 -3.47 -15.50 -2.51
N SER A 68 -3.10 -16.31 -3.50
CA SER A 68 -3.65 -16.14 -4.85
C SER A 68 -5.08 -16.67 -4.96
N ASP A 69 -5.36 -17.90 -4.59
CA ASP A 69 -6.58 -18.55 -5.12
C ASP A 69 -7.81 -18.40 -4.21
N LYS A 70 -7.61 -18.23 -2.89
CA LYS A 70 -8.70 -18.15 -1.90
C LYS A 70 -9.39 -16.79 -1.82
N TYR A 71 -8.73 -15.72 -2.27
CA TYR A 71 -9.23 -14.34 -2.14
C TYR A 71 -9.39 -13.64 -3.49
N GLN A 72 -9.20 -14.38 -4.59
CA GLN A 72 -9.45 -13.87 -5.93
C GLN A 72 -10.94 -13.59 -6.16
N THR A 73 -11.23 -12.43 -6.73
CA THR A 73 -12.60 -12.11 -7.17
C THR A 73 -12.87 -12.82 -8.49
N ILE A 74 -13.72 -13.86 -8.45
CA ILE A 74 -13.99 -14.76 -9.59
C ILE A 74 -14.51 -14.01 -10.83
N ASN A 75 -15.30 -12.94 -10.63
CA ASN A 75 -15.91 -12.14 -11.70
C ASN A 75 -15.32 -10.72 -11.76
N ARG A 76 -14.00 -10.61 -11.92
CA ARG A 76 -13.34 -9.32 -12.09
C ARG A 76 -13.55 -8.81 -13.52
N HIS A 77 -14.31 -7.73 -13.66
CA HIS A 77 -14.43 -6.99 -14.91
C HIS A 77 -13.55 -5.74 -14.86
N GLU A 78 -12.64 -5.63 -15.83
CA GLU A 78 -11.82 -4.44 -15.96
C GLU A 78 -12.71 -3.24 -16.37
N PRO A 79 -12.66 -2.11 -15.66
CA PRO A 79 -13.44 -0.94 -16.03
C PRO A 79 -13.05 -0.41 -17.40
N LEU A 80 -14.00 0.20 -18.11
CA LEU A 80 -13.74 0.91 -19.36
C LEU A 80 -12.75 2.06 -19.14
N GLU A 81 -11.93 2.37 -20.15
CA GLU A 81 -10.94 3.46 -20.06
C GLU A 81 -11.57 4.83 -19.78
N SER A 82 -12.78 5.09 -20.32
CA SER A 82 -13.56 6.29 -20.00
C SER A 82 -13.91 6.37 -18.51
N THR A 83 -14.34 5.25 -17.92
CA THR A 83 -14.62 5.15 -16.49
C THR A 83 -13.36 5.35 -15.65
N LYS A 84 -12.23 4.74 -16.04
CA LYS A 84 -10.94 4.94 -15.35
C LYS A 84 -10.52 6.40 -15.34
N LYS A 85 -10.70 7.11 -16.45
CA LYS A 85 -10.38 8.54 -16.55
C LYS A 85 -11.18 9.36 -15.55
N ILE A 86 -12.50 9.18 -15.50
CA ILE A 86 -13.40 9.88 -14.55
C ILE A 86 -12.98 9.57 -13.11
N LEU A 87 -12.75 8.30 -12.78
CA LEU A 87 -12.33 7.89 -11.45
C LEU A 87 -10.97 8.51 -11.07
N LYS A 88 -10.02 8.58 -11.99
CA LYS A 88 -8.71 9.19 -11.75
C LYS A 88 -8.81 10.68 -11.42
N GLU A 89 -9.70 11.40 -12.11
CA GLU A 89 -9.97 12.81 -11.83
C GLU A 89 -10.62 12.98 -10.45
N GLN A 90 -11.67 12.21 -10.16
CA GLN A 90 -12.41 12.27 -8.89
C GLN A 90 -11.57 11.81 -7.68
N MET A 91 -10.64 10.88 -7.88
CA MET A 91 -9.78 10.30 -6.85
C MET A 91 -8.36 10.89 -6.84
N SER A 92 -8.14 12.05 -7.45
CA SER A 92 -6.81 12.66 -7.60
C SER A 92 -6.02 12.75 -6.28
N LEU A 93 -6.66 13.04 -5.14
CA LEU A 93 -6.00 13.07 -3.82
C LEU A 93 -5.58 11.68 -3.32
N GLU A 94 -6.36 10.64 -3.62
CA GLU A 94 -6.01 9.26 -3.28
C GLU A 94 -4.82 8.79 -4.13
N TYR A 95 -4.77 9.15 -5.41
CA TYR A 95 -3.60 8.89 -6.27
C TYR A 95 -2.35 9.63 -5.76
N GLU A 96 -2.47 10.88 -5.35
CA GLU A 96 -1.34 11.62 -4.78
C GLU A 96 -0.85 10.99 -3.47
N PHE A 97 -1.76 10.47 -2.64
CA PHE A 97 -1.40 9.72 -1.45
C PHE A 97 -0.69 8.41 -1.80
N TYR A 98 -1.25 7.62 -2.73
CA TYR A 98 -0.66 6.37 -3.20
C TYR A 98 0.76 6.56 -3.73
N ASN A 99 0.99 7.55 -4.59
CA ASN A 99 2.32 7.85 -5.12
C ASN A 99 3.32 8.22 -4.02
N PHE A 100 2.86 8.91 -2.97
CA PHE A 100 3.71 9.18 -1.81
C PHE A 100 4.08 7.91 -1.03
N VAL A 101 3.15 6.95 -0.90
CA VAL A 101 3.43 5.64 -0.29
C VAL A 101 4.41 4.84 -1.15
N LEU A 102 4.16 4.79 -2.46
CA LEU A 102 5.01 4.14 -3.47
C LEU A 102 6.45 4.63 -3.36
N ASP A 103 6.66 5.95 -3.44
CA ASP A 103 7.98 6.57 -3.33
C ASP A 103 8.67 6.23 -2.01
N LYS A 104 7.94 6.26 -0.88
CA LYS A 104 8.50 5.94 0.43
C LYS A 104 8.90 4.46 0.50
N PHE A 105 8.07 3.56 0.00
CA PHE A 105 8.33 2.12 0.00
C PHE A 105 9.53 1.78 -0.88
N HIS A 106 9.61 2.32 -2.10
CA HIS A 106 10.74 2.10 -3.00
C HIS A 106 12.07 2.64 -2.44
N ARG A 107 12.05 3.79 -1.76
CA ARG A 107 13.23 4.30 -1.04
C ARG A 107 13.65 3.36 0.08
N LEU A 108 12.69 2.79 0.82
CA LEU A 108 12.97 1.81 1.87
C LEU A 108 13.55 0.51 1.30
N LYS A 109 12.95 -0.04 0.23
CA LYS A 109 13.49 -1.21 -0.51
C LYS A 109 14.94 -0.99 -0.90
N LYS A 110 15.24 0.16 -1.53
CA LYS A 110 16.59 0.53 -1.95
C LYS A 110 17.56 0.61 -0.76
N LYS A 111 17.14 1.22 0.35
CA LYS A 111 17.96 1.32 1.57
C LYS A 111 18.29 -0.04 2.17
N LEU A 112 17.38 -1.01 2.05
CA LEU A 112 17.54 -2.36 2.59
C LEU A 112 18.15 -3.35 1.59
N GLY A 113 18.45 -2.93 0.37
CA GLY A 113 18.98 -3.81 -0.68
C GLY A 113 17.98 -4.87 -1.15
N VAL A 114 16.68 -4.54 -1.12
CA VAL A 114 15.59 -5.39 -1.61
C VAL A 114 15.31 -5.03 -3.07
N SER A 115 15.42 -6.01 -3.98
CA SER A 115 15.12 -5.90 -5.41
C SER A 115 13.62 -5.85 -5.68
#